data_AF-A0A935HV59-F1
#
_entry.id   AF-A0A935HV59-F1
#
_cell.length_a   1.000
_cell.length_b   1.000
_cell.length_c   1.000
_cell.angle_alpha   90.00
_cell.angle_beta   90.00
_cell.angle_gamma   90.00
#
_symmetry.space_group_name_H-M   'P 1'
#
loop_
_entity.id
_entity.type
_entity.pdbx_description
1 polymer ?
#
loop_
_entity_poly.entity_id
_entity_poly.type
_entity_poly.pdbx_seq_one_letter_code
_entity_poly.pdbx_strand_id
1 'polypeptide(L)'
;MSEAVLFTLLTFLTNVLFGAISAAFLLRLNQRWAYPPWPLALIGMGLGPYLMTVMLYYPMALWEDLPVPVLIAFPVLFFAALAWQAGKGWSILVDLLGTIPRLLADRSMWFFLLGSAMIMFITIIFLANKPLVDHDVLEYAIQGRIFLRDGHIPYDQFRFDASSGFHYVGLHGFSFPLLFTWEGLLGNVFGVSSDLWARSMTMWYGWLLVAFVWAILRGIDRWMAVAGGIALTSSLAFLFMFTVYHLDSYRIFFFTVSVAAFIALFRAPSLERALFLALLCGAVSFIHSIGAILTGVLWFVVAVMLPVPLLQRSKWIAYCIGVMLAAGAVHYVVEVLFGTGWIFQDIIWY
;
A
#
# COMPACT_ATOMS: atom_id res chain seq x y z
N MET A 1 -2.81 -20.03 19.97
CA MET A 1 -2.82 -18.56 20.13
C MET A 1 -4.25 -18.06 19.87
N SER A 2 -4.70 -16.89 20.33
CA SER A 2 -6.03 -16.37 19.95
C SER A 2 -5.94 -15.48 18.71
N GLU A 3 -7.05 -15.30 18.00
CA GLU A 3 -7.14 -14.38 16.85
C GLU A 3 -6.70 -12.96 17.20
N ALA A 4 -7.10 -12.46 18.38
CA ALA A 4 -6.70 -11.13 18.86
C ALA A 4 -5.18 -10.99 19.07
N VAL A 5 -4.51 -12.05 19.51
CA VAL A 5 -3.05 -12.06 19.64
C VAL A 5 -2.38 -12.10 18.26
N LEU A 6 -2.90 -12.90 17.31
CA LEU A 6 -2.41 -12.91 15.93
C LEU A 6 -2.55 -11.53 15.27
N PHE A 7 -3.72 -10.92 15.41
CA PHE A 7 -4.01 -9.57 14.93
C PHE A 7 -3.01 -8.55 15.49
N THR A 8 -2.82 -8.54 16.81
CA THR A 8 -1.89 -7.60 17.47
C THR A 8 -0.46 -7.80 16.99
N LEU A 9 -0.03 -9.05 16.85
CA LEU A 9 1.30 -9.41 16.35
C LEU A 9 1.50 -8.91 14.91
N LEU A 10 0.53 -9.17 14.02
CA LEU A 10 0.58 -8.74 12.62
C LEU A 10 0.55 -7.21 12.48
N THR A 11 -0.30 -6.51 13.24
CA THR A 11 -0.33 -5.05 13.25
C THR A 11 1.02 -4.49 13.70
N PHE A 12 1.60 -5.01 14.79
CA PHE A 12 2.90 -4.56 15.25
C PHE A 12 4.01 -4.87 14.24
N LEU A 13 4.08 -6.10 13.73
CA LEU A 13 5.11 -6.53 12.79
C LEU A 13 5.02 -5.77 11.46
N THR A 14 3.86 -5.78 10.82
CA THR A 14 3.72 -5.32 9.44
C THR A 14 3.43 -3.83 9.35
N ASN A 15 2.57 -3.28 10.20
CA ASN A 15 2.20 -1.86 10.12
C ASN A 15 3.19 -0.99 10.88
N VAL A 16 3.66 -1.43 12.05
CA VAL A 16 4.56 -0.63 12.89
C VAL A 16 6.03 -0.89 12.57
N LEU A 17 6.53 -2.12 12.70
CA LEU A 17 7.96 -2.41 12.54
C LEU A 17 8.40 -2.26 11.07
N PHE A 18 7.76 -2.96 10.14
CA PHE A 18 8.08 -2.83 8.71
C PHE A 18 7.79 -1.42 8.18
N GLY A 19 6.74 -0.76 8.69
CA GLY A 19 6.45 0.65 8.41
C GLY A 19 7.56 1.59 8.87
N ALA A 20 8.05 1.42 10.11
CA ALA A 20 9.14 2.22 10.67
C ALA A 20 10.48 1.98 9.94
N ILE A 21 10.77 0.73 9.56
CA ILE A 21 11.93 0.40 8.72
C ILE A 21 11.86 1.14 7.39
N SER A 22 10.71 1.09 6.72
CA SER A 22 10.49 1.80 5.45
C SER A 22 10.62 3.31 5.63
N ALA A 23 10.01 3.87 6.68
CA ALA A 23 10.11 5.29 7.00
C ALA A 23 11.55 5.74 7.25
N ALA A 24 12.31 5.00 8.05
CA ALA A 24 13.72 5.27 8.31
C ALA A 24 14.55 5.20 7.01
N PHE A 25 14.31 4.19 6.18
CA PHE A 25 14.97 4.06 4.88
C PHE A 25 14.66 5.25 3.95
N LEU A 26 13.39 5.65 3.82
CA LEU A 26 13.02 6.82 3.02
C LEU A 26 13.63 8.12 3.59
N LEU A 27 13.62 8.31 4.91
CA LEU A 27 14.22 9.47 5.56
C LEU A 27 15.74 9.58 5.33
N ARG A 28 16.44 8.45 5.24
CA ARG A 28 17.86 8.43 4.81
C ARG A 28 18.01 8.97 3.39
N LEU A 29 17.16 8.50 2.46
CA LEU A 29 17.21 8.93 1.05
C LEU A 29 16.75 10.38 0.86
N ASN A 30 15.97 10.91 1.81
CA ASN A 30 15.42 12.25 1.76
C ASN A 30 16.47 13.37 1.74
N GLN A 31 17.72 13.09 2.13
CA GLN A 31 18.83 14.03 1.98
C GLN A 31 19.01 14.51 0.53
N ARG A 32 18.61 13.68 -0.44
CA ARG A 32 18.65 14.02 -1.88
C ARG A 32 17.29 14.48 -2.40
N TRP A 33 16.20 14.00 -1.81
CA TRP A 33 14.86 14.25 -2.32
C TRP A 33 14.23 15.55 -1.80
N ALA A 34 14.58 15.99 -0.59
CA ALA A 34 14.05 17.18 0.07
C ALA A 34 12.50 17.21 0.17
N TYR A 35 11.88 16.07 0.47
CA TYR A 35 10.47 16.01 0.90
C TYR A 35 10.33 16.41 2.38
N PRO A 36 9.15 16.91 2.80
CA PRO A 36 8.89 17.12 4.23
C PRO A 36 8.97 15.80 5.03
N PRO A 37 9.65 15.76 6.19
CA PRO A 37 9.90 14.51 6.92
C PRO A 37 8.65 13.75 7.38
N TRP A 38 7.66 14.44 7.94
CA TRP A 38 6.43 13.81 8.45
C TRP A 38 5.61 13.11 7.36
N PRO A 39 5.27 13.76 6.23
CA PRO A 39 4.68 13.09 5.08
C PRO A 39 5.49 11.88 4.62
N LEU A 40 6.83 11.99 4.55
CA LEU A 40 7.66 10.88 4.11
C LEU A 40 7.66 9.68 5.09
N ALA A 41 7.64 9.95 6.40
CA ALA A 41 7.49 8.92 7.41
C ALA A 41 6.14 8.20 7.28
N LEU A 42 5.04 8.93 7.05
CA LEU A 42 3.71 8.36 6.82
C LEU A 42 3.64 7.52 5.54
N ILE A 43 4.33 7.93 4.47
CA ILE A 43 4.51 7.09 3.28
C ILE A 43 5.21 5.78 3.64
N GLY A 44 6.27 5.85 4.44
CA GLY A 44 6.97 4.65 4.95
C GLY A 44 6.03 3.70 5.71
N MET A 45 5.18 4.24 6.59
CA MET A 45 4.17 3.45 7.32
C MET A 45 3.17 2.75 6.38
N GLY A 46 2.82 3.37 5.25
CA GLY A 46 2.01 2.74 4.22
C GLY A 46 2.78 1.75 3.34
N LEU A 47 4.08 1.95 3.13
CA LEU A 47 4.93 1.04 2.35
C LEU A 47 5.17 -0.29 3.07
N GLY A 48 5.09 -0.37 4.39
CA GLY A 48 5.32 -1.61 5.15
C GLY A 48 4.47 -2.80 4.65
N PRO A 49 3.13 -2.74 4.77
CA PRO A 49 2.26 -3.81 4.28
C PRO A 49 2.36 -4.01 2.76
N TYR A 50 2.54 -2.93 2.00
CA TYR A 50 2.70 -3.02 0.55
C TYR A 50 3.98 -3.73 0.08
N LEU A 51 5.15 -3.37 0.63
CA LEU A 51 6.40 -4.02 0.24
C LEU A 51 6.41 -5.48 0.67
N MET A 52 5.74 -5.82 1.78
CA MET A 52 5.51 -7.20 2.16
C MET A 52 4.75 -7.96 1.06
N THR A 53 3.66 -7.41 0.52
CA THR A 53 2.90 -8.10 -0.55
C THR A 53 3.72 -8.23 -1.83
N VAL A 54 4.52 -7.22 -2.18
CA VAL A 54 5.47 -7.31 -3.32
C VAL A 54 6.52 -8.40 -3.10
N MET A 55 7.04 -8.54 -1.88
CA MET A 55 8.03 -9.58 -1.56
C MET A 55 7.43 -10.99 -1.50
N LEU A 56 6.13 -11.14 -1.28
CA LEU A 56 5.43 -12.42 -1.47
C LEU A 56 5.11 -12.70 -2.94
N TYR A 57 4.70 -11.66 -3.67
CA TYR A 57 4.28 -11.76 -5.07
C TYR A 57 5.34 -12.41 -5.95
N TYR A 58 6.57 -11.88 -5.94
CA TYR A 58 7.62 -12.38 -6.83
C TYR A 58 7.96 -13.85 -6.64
N PRO A 59 8.26 -14.33 -5.42
CA PRO A 59 8.57 -15.75 -5.26
C PRO A 59 7.39 -16.65 -5.63
N MET A 60 6.16 -16.27 -5.27
CA MET A 60 4.97 -17.07 -5.61
C MET A 60 4.63 -17.05 -7.10
N ALA A 61 4.97 -15.96 -7.82
CA ALA A 61 4.78 -15.88 -9.27
C ALA A 61 5.87 -16.61 -10.07
N LEU A 62 7.02 -16.91 -9.46
CA LEU A 62 8.18 -17.51 -10.14
C LEU A 62 8.39 -18.99 -9.80
N TRP A 63 7.88 -19.46 -8.66
CA TRP A 63 8.08 -20.82 -8.18
C TRP A 63 6.77 -21.43 -7.69
N GLU A 64 6.62 -22.72 -7.95
CA GLU A 64 5.50 -23.54 -7.51
C GLU A 64 5.78 -24.18 -6.14
N ASP A 65 4.72 -24.44 -5.36
CA ASP A 65 4.74 -25.21 -4.11
C ASP A 65 5.79 -24.76 -3.07
N LEU A 66 6.00 -23.44 -2.94
CA LEU A 66 6.99 -22.92 -1.99
C LEU A 66 6.60 -23.23 -0.52
N PRO A 67 7.52 -23.78 0.30
CA PRO A 67 7.25 -24.03 1.71
C PRO A 67 6.97 -22.74 2.49
N VAL A 68 6.04 -22.79 3.44
CA VAL A 68 5.66 -21.65 4.32
C VAL A 68 6.87 -20.92 4.92
N PRO A 69 7.91 -21.58 5.48
CA PRO A 69 9.06 -20.87 6.02
C PRO A 69 9.84 -20.05 4.99
N VAL A 70 9.88 -20.50 3.73
CA VAL A 70 10.55 -19.78 2.64
C VAL A 70 9.76 -18.52 2.28
N LEU A 71 8.43 -18.63 2.16
CA LEU A 71 7.56 -17.49 1.89
C LEU A 71 7.65 -16.42 2.99
N ILE A 72 7.74 -16.83 4.26
CA ILE A 72 7.94 -15.90 5.39
C ILE A 72 9.33 -15.26 5.35
N ALA A 73 10.37 -16.01 4.97
CA ALA A 73 11.74 -15.52 4.95
C ALA A 73 11.94 -14.36 3.96
N PHE A 74 11.26 -14.37 2.81
CA PHE A 74 11.42 -13.32 1.79
C PHE A 74 11.12 -11.90 2.32
N PRO A 75 9.90 -11.58 2.83
CA PRO A 75 9.63 -10.28 3.43
C PRO A 75 10.56 -9.97 4.61
N VAL A 76 10.81 -10.94 5.50
CA VAL A 76 11.63 -10.72 6.70
C VAL A 76 13.07 -10.34 6.34
N LEU A 77 13.71 -11.07 5.42
CA LEU A 77 15.07 -10.79 4.97
C LEU A 77 15.14 -9.48 4.19
N PHE A 78 14.13 -9.17 3.38
CA PHE A 78 14.04 -7.88 2.70
C PHE A 78 13.98 -6.71 3.70
N PHE A 79 13.11 -6.79 4.71
CA PHE A 79 13.02 -5.75 5.74
C PHE A 79 14.25 -5.69 6.63
N ALA A 80 14.92 -6.82 6.91
CA ALA A 80 16.20 -6.82 7.62
C ALA A 80 17.29 -6.08 6.80
N ALA A 81 17.35 -6.31 5.49
CA ALA A 81 18.25 -5.61 4.59
C ALA A 81 17.93 -4.10 4.51
N LEU A 82 16.64 -3.73 4.43
CA LEU A 82 16.23 -2.33 4.49
C LEU A 82 16.57 -1.67 5.83
N ALA A 83 16.38 -2.37 6.95
CA ALA A 83 16.70 -1.88 8.28
C ALA A 83 18.19 -1.59 8.42
N TRP A 84 19.04 -2.50 7.92
CA TRP A 84 20.48 -2.29 7.84
C TRP A 84 20.83 -1.09 6.95
N GLN A 85 20.19 -0.99 5.79
CA GLN A 85 20.38 0.12 4.87
C GLN A 85 19.71 1.42 5.31
N ALA A 86 18.90 1.46 6.38
CA ALA A 86 18.32 2.72 6.84
C ALA A 86 19.38 3.62 7.52
N GLY A 87 20.41 3.06 8.15
CA GLY A 87 21.56 3.82 8.69
C GLY A 87 21.15 5.05 9.51
N LYS A 88 21.63 6.25 9.13
CA LYS A 88 21.28 7.54 9.79
C LYS A 88 19.78 7.88 9.74
N GLY A 89 19.01 7.23 8.87
CA GLY A 89 17.56 7.37 8.80
C GLY A 89 16.86 6.99 10.11
N TRP A 90 17.42 6.05 10.87
CA TRP A 90 16.92 5.71 12.21
C TRP A 90 16.99 6.89 13.18
N SER A 91 18.13 7.57 13.23
CA SER A 91 18.32 8.76 14.07
C SER A 91 17.35 9.87 13.67
N ILE A 92 17.18 10.11 12.36
CA ILE A 92 16.22 11.11 11.85
C ILE A 92 14.79 10.75 12.25
N LEU A 93 14.42 9.46 12.21
CA LEU A 93 13.08 9.01 12.64
C LEU A 93 12.88 9.23 14.14
N VAL A 94 13.88 8.92 14.98
CA VAL A 94 13.82 9.16 16.43
C VAL A 94 13.69 10.65 16.73
N ASP A 95 14.48 11.51 16.08
CA ASP A 95 14.40 12.96 16.23
C ASP A 95 13.02 13.49 15.82
N LEU A 96 12.47 12.95 14.72
CA LEU A 96 11.14 13.29 14.25
C LEU A 96 10.06 12.92 15.28
N LEU A 97 10.10 11.69 15.82
CA LEU A 97 9.21 11.24 16.89
C LEU A 97 9.38 12.08 18.16
N GLY A 98 10.59 12.57 18.45
CA GLY A 98 10.88 13.51 19.54
C GLY A 98 10.14 14.84 19.43
N THR A 99 9.62 15.19 18.24
CA THR A 99 8.79 16.38 18.05
C THR A 99 7.31 16.19 18.44
N ILE A 100 6.86 14.95 18.66
CA ILE A 100 5.46 14.64 18.98
C ILE A 100 4.96 15.38 20.23
N PRO A 101 5.67 15.42 21.37
CA PRO A 101 5.18 16.13 22.56
C PRO A 101 4.88 17.62 22.29
N ARG A 102 5.72 18.27 21.48
CA ARG A 102 5.50 19.67 21.07
C ARG A 102 4.30 19.79 20.13
N LEU A 103 4.12 18.84 19.21
CA LEU A 103 2.93 18.81 18.34
C LEU A 103 1.65 18.66 19.17
N LEU A 104 1.62 17.73 20.13
CA LEU A 104 0.47 17.48 21.00
C LEU A 104 0.07 18.69 21.86
N ALA A 105 1.02 19.60 22.15
CA ALA A 105 0.73 20.85 22.85
C ALA A 105 -0.03 21.88 21.98
N ASP A 106 -0.05 21.73 20.66
CA ASP A 106 -0.79 22.62 19.76
C ASP A 106 -2.29 22.29 19.78
N ARG A 107 -3.12 23.31 20.00
CA ARG A 107 -4.58 23.19 20.03
C ARG A 107 -5.18 22.55 18.78
N SER A 108 -4.61 22.84 17.61
CA SER A 108 -5.08 22.27 16.34
C SER A 108 -4.92 20.75 16.26
N MET A 109 -3.97 20.17 17.01
CA MET A 109 -3.79 18.72 17.06
C MET A 109 -4.94 17.99 17.75
N TRP A 110 -5.70 18.63 18.64
CA TRP A 110 -6.85 17.99 19.29
C TRP A 110 -7.91 17.53 18.28
N PHE A 111 -8.12 18.28 17.19
CA PHE A 111 -9.05 17.86 16.13
C PHE A 111 -8.56 16.58 15.43
N PHE A 112 -7.26 16.51 15.13
CA PHE A 112 -6.67 15.31 14.53
C PHE A 112 -6.71 14.11 15.47
N LEU A 113 -6.40 14.31 16.76
CA LEU A 113 -6.43 13.25 17.77
C LEU A 113 -7.84 12.74 18.01
N LEU A 114 -8.83 13.63 18.12
CA LEU A 114 -10.23 13.26 18.28
C LEU A 114 -10.73 12.49 17.04
N GLY A 115 -10.43 12.99 15.85
CA GLY A 115 -10.77 12.29 14.60
C GLY A 115 -10.10 10.92 14.50
N SER A 116 -8.82 10.81 14.88
CA SER A 116 -8.10 9.54 14.92
C SER A 116 -8.71 8.58 15.94
N ALA A 117 -9.07 9.06 17.13
CA ALA A 117 -9.73 8.26 18.15
C ALA A 117 -11.11 7.75 17.69
N MET A 118 -11.89 8.59 16.99
CA MET A 118 -13.15 8.18 16.38
C MET A 118 -12.94 7.10 15.30
N ILE A 119 -11.97 7.27 14.40
CA ILE A 119 -11.63 6.27 13.38
C ILE A 119 -11.26 4.94 14.05
N MET A 120 -10.42 4.97 15.08
CA MET A 120 -10.03 3.77 15.83
C MET A 120 -11.22 3.11 16.53
N PHE A 121 -12.09 3.90 17.15
CA PHE A 121 -13.31 3.41 17.79
C PHE A 121 -14.25 2.73 16.79
N ILE A 122 -14.52 3.38 15.65
CA ILE A 122 -15.31 2.83 14.55
C ILE A 122 -14.66 1.54 14.03
N THR A 123 -13.34 1.52 13.85
CA THR A 123 -12.58 0.35 13.41
C THR A 123 -12.81 -0.84 14.34
N ILE A 124 -12.69 -0.64 15.65
CA ILE A 124 -12.89 -1.71 16.63
C ILE A 124 -14.32 -2.25 16.56
N ILE A 125 -15.33 -1.36 16.50
CA ILE A 125 -16.73 -1.77 16.39
C ILE A 125 -16.97 -2.58 15.11
N PHE A 126 -16.48 -2.11 13.96
CA PHE A 126 -16.68 -2.78 12.69
C PHE A 126 -15.98 -4.13 12.66
N LEU A 127 -14.71 -4.21 13.05
CA LEU A 127 -13.97 -5.49 13.10
C LEU A 127 -14.67 -6.51 14.00
N ALA A 128 -15.22 -6.06 15.14
CA ALA A 128 -15.91 -6.94 16.08
C ALA A 128 -17.30 -7.40 15.62
N ASN A 129 -18.02 -6.60 14.83
CA ASN A 129 -19.45 -6.83 14.57
C ASN A 129 -19.81 -7.05 13.09
N LYS A 130 -19.04 -6.52 12.13
CA LYS A 130 -19.31 -6.66 10.70
C LYS A 130 -18.54 -7.87 10.17
N PRO A 131 -19.19 -8.99 9.81
CA PRO A 131 -18.50 -10.12 9.18
C PRO A 131 -17.90 -9.72 7.83
N LEU A 132 -17.05 -10.59 7.27
CA LEU A 132 -16.60 -10.45 5.89
C LEU A 132 -17.80 -10.68 4.96
N VAL A 133 -18.36 -9.57 4.49
CA VAL A 133 -19.47 -9.50 3.55
C VAL A 133 -19.06 -8.52 2.47
N ASP A 134 -19.70 -8.61 1.31
CA ASP A 134 -19.39 -7.89 0.06
C ASP A 134 -18.58 -8.76 -0.93
N HIS A 135 -18.95 -8.68 -2.21
CA HIS A 135 -18.42 -9.53 -3.28
C HIS A 135 -16.89 -9.43 -3.38
N ASP A 136 -16.37 -8.21 -3.53
CA ASP A 136 -14.95 -7.98 -3.83
C ASP A 136 -14.04 -8.45 -2.70
N VAL A 137 -14.42 -8.24 -1.44
CA VAL A 137 -13.61 -8.66 -0.30
C VAL A 137 -13.60 -10.16 -0.12
N LEU A 138 -14.71 -10.84 -0.42
CA LEU A 138 -14.77 -12.30 -0.43
C LEU A 138 -13.89 -12.86 -1.55
N GLU A 139 -13.91 -12.26 -2.74
CA GLU A 139 -13.01 -12.59 -3.83
C GLU A 139 -11.54 -12.45 -3.40
N TYR A 140 -11.16 -11.33 -2.79
CA TYR A 140 -9.77 -11.14 -2.32
C TYR A 140 -9.36 -12.18 -1.28
N ALA A 141 -10.25 -12.49 -0.33
CA ALA A 141 -9.97 -13.45 0.73
C ALA A 141 -9.85 -14.88 0.19
N ILE A 142 -10.74 -15.29 -0.71
CA ILE A 142 -10.69 -16.61 -1.36
C ILE A 142 -9.42 -16.72 -2.19
N GLN A 143 -9.11 -15.72 -3.02
CA GLN A 143 -7.91 -15.70 -3.83
C GLN A 143 -6.64 -15.79 -2.96
N GLY A 144 -6.57 -15.02 -1.86
CA GLY A 144 -5.45 -15.08 -0.92
C GLY A 144 -5.29 -16.44 -0.24
N ARG A 145 -6.39 -17.15 0.03
CA ARG A 145 -6.37 -18.52 0.56
C ARG A 145 -5.94 -19.55 -0.47
N ILE A 146 -6.32 -19.38 -1.74
CA ILE A 146 -5.84 -20.21 -2.85
C ILE A 146 -4.32 -20.06 -2.98
N PHE A 147 -3.80 -18.83 -2.99
CA PHE A 147 -2.36 -18.58 -2.99
C PHE A 147 -1.64 -19.23 -1.80
N LEU A 148 -2.22 -19.16 -0.60
CA LEU A 148 -1.67 -19.80 0.58
C LEU A 148 -1.63 -21.33 0.49
N ARG A 149 -2.71 -21.93 -0.04
CA ARG A 149 -2.84 -23.39 -0.20
C ARG A 149 -1.86 -23.92 -1.24
N ASP A 150 -1.75 -23.23 -2.37
CA ASP A 150 -0.99 -23.68 -3.54
C ASP A 150 0.48 -23.24 -3.50
N GLY A 151 0.83 -22.29 -2.62
CA GLY A 151 2.19 -21.77 -2.50
C GLY A 151 2.69 -21.00 -3.73
N HIS A 152 1.80 -20.68 -4.69
CA HIS A 152 2.13 -19.99 -5.93
C HIS A 152 0.96 -19.16 -6.48
N ILE A 153 1.27 -18.30 -7.46
CA ILE A 153 0.31 -17.46 -8.19
C ILE A 153 0.29 -17.94 -9.65
N PRO A 154 -0.71 -18.74 -10.04
CA PRO A 154 -0.84 -19.15 -11.43
C PRO A 154 -1.44 -18.03 -12.29
N TYR A 155 -0.92 -17.93 -13.51
CA TYR A 155 -1.40 -17.06 -14.58
C TYR A 155 -2.06 -17.93 -15.64
N ASP A 156 -3.33 -18.26 -15.42
CA ASP A 156 -4.14 -19.08 -16.32
C ASP A 156 -5.16 -18.21 -17.06
N GLN A 157 -5.48 -18.57 -18.31
CA GLN A 157 -6.52 -17.90 -19.09
C GLN A 157 -7.92 -18.08 -18.49
N PHE A 158 -8.19 -19.24 -17.91
CA PHE A 158 -9.44 -19.58 -17.26
C PHE A 158 -9.17 -20.20 -15.91
N ARG A 159 -9.16 -19.36 -14.87
CA ARG A 159 -8.85 -19.81 -13.52
C ARG A 159 -10.13 -20.18 -12.77
N PHE A 160 -10.34 -21.47 -12.58
CA PHE A 160 -11.44 -22.01 -11.77
C PHE A 160 -10.88 -22.91 -10.67
N ASP A 161 -11.11 -22.55 -9.41
CA ASP A 161 -10.77 -23.39 -8.27
C ASP A 161 -11.92 -24.34 -7.95
N ALA A 162 -11.74 -25.62 -8.26
CA ALA A 162 -12.76 -26.63 -8.04
C ALA A 162 -13.10 -26.86 -6.56
N SER A 163 -12.18 -26.54 -5.64
CA SER A 163 -12.39 -26.77 -4.21
C SER A 163 -13.31 -25.73 -3.56
N SER A 164 -13.20 -24.47 -3.99
CA SER A 164 -14.02 -23.36 -3.50
C SER A 164 -15.14 -22.99 -4.47
N GLY A 165 -15.14 -23.53 -5.68
CA GLY A 165 -16.04 -23.12 -6.77
C GLY A 165 -15.79 -21.69 -7.26
N PHE A 166 -14.60 -21.13 -6.98
CA PHE A 166 -14.29 -19.74 -7.27
C PHE A 166 -13.72 -19.58 -8.68
N HIS A 167 -14.26 -18.62 -9.43
CA HIS A 167 -13.75 -18.25 -10.74
C HIS A 167 -13.10 -16.87 -10.66
N TYR A 168 -11.82 -16.78 -11.04
CA TYR A 168 -11.08 -15.52 -11.02
C TYR A 168 -11.11 -14.84 -12.39
N VAL A 169 -11.48 -13.56 -12.40
CA VAL A 169 -11.74 -12.77 -13.62
C VAL A 169 -10.65 -11.76 -13.96
N GLY A 170 -9.49 -11.76 -13.27
CA GLY A 170 -8.33 -10.96 -13.66
C GLY A 170 -8.41 -9.45 -13.37
N LEU A 171 -9.52 -8.94 -12.83
CA LEU A 171 -9.78 -7.49 -12.73
C LEU A 171 -8.95 -6.77 -11.66
N HIS A 172 -8.48 -7.51 -10.65
CA HIS A 172 -7.90 -6.95 -9.43
C HIS A 172 -6.42 -7.29 -9.26
N GLY A 173 -5.64 -6.32 -8.79
CA GLY A 173 -4.23 -6.53 -8.49
C GLY A 173 -4.04 -7.42 -7.26
N PHE A 174 -2.96 -8.19 -7.24
CA PHE A 174 -2.72 -9.18 -6.19
C PHE A 174 -2.25 -8.61 -4.84
N SER A 175 -1.99 -7.30 -4.73
CA SER A 175 -1.53 -6.73 -3.47
C SER A 175 -2.51 -7.00 -2.31
N PHE A 176 -3.82 -6.83 -2.51
CA PHE A 176 -4.79 -7.03 -1.44
C PHE A 176 -5.04 -8.51 -1.08
N PRO A 177 -5.23 -9.44 -2.04
CA PRO A 177 -5.24 -10.88 -1.76
C PRO A 177 -4.01 -11.37 -0.96
N LEU A 178 -2.82 -10.84 -1.28
CA LEU A 178 -1.58 -11.22 -0.60
C LEU A 178 -1.52 -10.78 0.86
N LEU A 179 -2.36 -9.84 1.30
CA LEU A 179 -2.53 -9.54 2.72
C LEU A 179 -3.18 -10.73 3.46
N PHE A 180 -4.21 -11.34 2.87
CA PHE A 180 -4.83 -12.55 3.44
C PHE A 180 -3.86 -13.73 3.41
N THR A 181 -3.05 -13.86 2.34
CA THR A 181 -1.98 -14.86 2.27
C THR A 181 -0.96 -14.66 3.41
N TRP A 182 -0.52 -13.44 3.66
CA TRP A 182 0.41 -13.13 4.76
C TRP A 182 -0.15 -13.46 6.14
N GLU A 183 -1.39 -13.07 6.41
CA GLU A 183 -2.08 -13.40 7.67
C GLU A 183 -2.18 -14.92 7.85
N GLY A 184 -2.56 -15.64 6.78
CA GLY A 184 -2.65 -17.10 6.81
C GLY A 184 -1.30 -17.81 6.95
N LEU A 185 -0.21 -17.29 6.38
CA LEU A 185 1.14 -17.85 6.57
C LEU A 185 1.52 -17.85 8.05
N LEU A 186 1.34 -16.72 8.76
CA LEU A 186 1.61 -16.65 10.20
C LEU A 186 0.56 -17.43 11.00
N GLY A 187 -0.71 -17.39 10.59
CA GLY A 187 -1.78 -18.18 11.18
C GLY A 187 -1.46 -19.67 11.22
N ASN A 188 -0.95 -20.22 10.10
CA ASN A 188 -0.52 -21.62 10.00
C ASN A 188 0.61 -21.96 10.98
N VAL A 189 1.57 -21.06 11.20
CA VAL A 189 2.65 -21.24 12.18
C VAL A 189 2.11 -21.34 13.61
N PHE A 190 1.07 -20.56 13.94
CA PHE A 190 0.51 -20.50 15.30
C PHE A 190 -0.75 -21.34 15.52
N GLY A 191 -1.21 -22.05 14.49
CA GLY A 191 -2.44 -22.85 14.52
C GLY A 191 -3.71 -22.01 14.70
N VAL A 192 -3.78 -20.84 14.07
CA VAL A 192 -4.92 -19.89 14.16
C VAL A 192 -5.36 -19.46 12.78
N SER A 193 -6.65 -19.51 12.49
CA SER A 193 -7.25 -18.92 11.29
C SER A 193 -7.88 -17.58 11.67
N SER A 194 -7.59 -16.52 10.92
CA SER A 194 -8.18 -15.19 11.13
C SER A 194 -8.17 -14.40 9.82
N ASP A 195 -9.01 -13.37 9.75
CA ASP A 195 -9.01 -12.35 8.70
C ASP A 195 -8.98 -10.93 9.26
N LEU A 196 -8.82 -10.79 10.59
CA LEU A 196 -8.95 -9.52 11.31
C LEU A 196 -7.89 -8.52 10.86
N TRP A 197 -6.65 -8.98 10.64
CA TRP A 197 -5.58 -8.08 10.26
C TRP A 197 -5.78 -7.59 8.82
N ALA A 198 -6.03 -8.48 7.87
CA ALA A 198 -6.27 -8.09 6.48
C ALA A 198 -7.45 -7.12 6.35
N ARG A 199 -8.56 -7.37 7.05
CA ARG A 199 -9.74 -6.47 7.10
C ARG A 199 -9.43 -5.11 7.70
N SER A 200 -8.53 -5.05 8.68
CA SER A 200 -8.13 -3.78 9.30
C SER A 200 -7.34 -2.86 8.37
N MET A 201 -6.79 -3.38 7.27
CA MET A 201 -5.98 -2.59 6.33
C MET A 201 -6.77 -1.45 5.69
N THR A 202 -8.07 -1.65 5.44
CA THR A 202 -8.96 -0.58 4.96
C THR A 202 -8.91 0.64 5.90
N MET A 203 -8.98 0.40 7.21
CA MET A 203 -8.96 1.46 8.21
C MET A 203 -7.57 2.07 8.40
N TRP A 204 -6.54 1.22 8.39
CA TRP A 204 -5.14 1.66 8.47
C TRP A 204 -4.80 2.67 7.36
N TYR A 205 -5.10 2.33 6.10
CA TYR A 205 -4.84 3.22 4.98
C TYR A 205 -5.77 4.44 4.95
N GLY A 206 -7.00 4.30 5.43
CA GLY A 206 -7.91 5.44 5.61
C GLY A 206 -7.35 6.44 6.61
N TRP A 207 -6.84 5.98 7.75
CA TRP A 207 -6.17 6.82 8.74
C TRP A 207 -4.88 7.44 8.19
N LEU A 208 -4.04 6.66 7.50
CA LEU A 208 -2.81 7.16 6.87
C LEU A 208 -3.10 8.26 5.83
N LEU A 209 -4.17 8.13 5.05
CA LEU A 209 -4.61 9.16 4.11
C LEU A 209 -4.93 10.48 4.82
N VAL A 210 -5.70 10.43 5.90
CA VAL A 210 -6.02 11.63 6.70
C VAL A 210 -4.74 12.21 7.31
N ALA A 211 -3.89 11.37 7.92
CA ALA A 211 -2.64 11.80 8.51
C ALA A 211 -1.70 12.45 7.49
N PHE A 212 -1.64 11.90 6.28
CA PHE A 212 -0.79 12.40 5.19
C PHE A 212 -1.26 13.76 4.68
N VAL A 213 -2.55 13.89 4.37
CA VAL A 213 -3.15 15.17 3.93
C VAL A 213 -3.00 16.22 5.04
N TRP A 214 -3.27 15.84 6.29
CA TRP A 214 -3.07 16.69 7.45
C TRP A 214 -1.62 17.18 7.56
N ALA A 215 -0.65 16.27 7.46
CA ALA A 215 0.78 16.60 7.57
C ALA A 215 1.25 17.57 6.46
N ILE A 216 0.76 17.39 5.22
CA ILE A 216 1.04 18.31 4.11
C ILE A 216 0.45 19.69 4.38
N LEU A 217 -0.85 19.76 4.67
CA LEU A 217 -1.55 21.04 4.85
C LEU A 217 -1.04 21.80 6.08
N ARG A 218 -0.69 21.09 7.16
CA ARG A 218 -0.12 21.67 8.37
C ARG A 218 1.23 22.32 8.12
N GLY A 219 2.01 21.81 7.15
CA GLY A 219 3.24 22.45 6.70
C GLY A 219 3.02 23.81 6.01
N ILE A 220 1.79 24.11 5.61
CA ILE A 220 1.37 25.41 5.06
C ILE A 220 0.74 26.26 6.17
N ASP A 221 -0.35 25.77 6.77
CA ASP A 221 -1.03 26.41 7.89
C ASP A 221 -1.80 25.37 8.73
N ARG A 222 -1.80 25.57 10.05
CA ARG A 222 -2.41 24.61 10.99
C ARG A 222 -3.93 24.52 10.88
N TRP A 223 -4.62 25.61 10.53
CA TRP A 223 -6.07 25.63 10.39
C TRP A 223 -6.51 25.17 9.01
N MET A 224 -5.68 25.35 7.98
CA MET A 224 -5.85 24.66 6.69
C MET A 224 -5.84 23.14 6.88
N ALA A 225 -4.99 22.61 7.76
CA ALA A 225 -4.99 21.18 8.07
C ALA A 225 -6.32 20.72 8.70
N VAL A 226 -6.87 21.52 9.63
CA VAL A 226 -8.19 21.26 10.24
C VAL A 226 -9.28 21.27 9.18
N ALA A 227 -9.35 22.34 8.37
CA ALA A 227 -10.36 22.47 7.32
C ALA A 227 -10.27 21.35 6.27
N GLY A 228 -9.06 21.02 5.83
CA GLY A 228 -8.83 19.93 4.88
C GLY A 228 -9.17 18.54 5.45
N GLY A 229 -8.83 18.29 6.71
CA GLY A 229 -9.21 17.07 7.41
C GLY A 229 -10.73 16.91 7.53
N ILE A 230 -11.45 17.99 7.90
CA ILE A 230 -12.91 18.00 7.95
C ILE A 230 -13.49 17.76 6.55
N ALA A 231 -13.05 18.51 5.54
CA ALA A 231 -13.57 18.39 4.18
C ALA A 231 -13.40 16.99 3.60
N LEU A 232 -12.24 16.35 3.83
CA LEU A 232 -11.98 14.98 3.41
C LEU A 232 -12.93 13.99 4.12
N THR A 233 -13.00 14.08 5.44
CA THR A 233 -13.73 13.11 6.29
C THR A 233 -15.24 13.29 6.30
N SER A 234 -15.75 14.48 5.94
CA SER A 234 -17.19 14.77 5.90
C SER A 234 -17.88 14.26 4.63
N SER A 235 -17.13 13.79 3.64
CA SER A 235 -17.72 13.29 2.39
C SER A 235 -18.35 11.90 2.59
N LEU A 236 -19.51 11.69 1.96
CA LEU A 236 -20.18 10.38 1.99
C LEU A 236 -19.29 9.25 1.42
N ALA A 237 -18.54 9.55 0.36
CA ALA A 237 -17.58 8.62 -0.22
C ALA A 237 -16.52 8.20 0.81
N PHE A 238 -15.98 9.14 1.58
CA PHE A 238 -15.02 8.82 2.63
C PHE A 238 -15.65 7.97 3.72
N LEU A 239 -16.88 8.23 4.14
CA LEU A 239 -17.58 7.35 5.09
C LEU A 239 -17.69 5.90 4.57
N PHE A 240 -18.07 5.72 3.30
CA PHE A 240 -18.14 4.39 2.68
C PHE A 240 -16.80 3.67 2.62
N MET A 241 -15.69 4.40 2.40
CA MET A 241 -14.35 3.79 2.43
C MET A 241 -14.00 3.15 3.77
N PHE A 242 -14.62 3.58 4.88
CA PHE A 242 -14.38 2.98 6.19
C PHE A 242 -15.37 1.85 6.46
N THR A 243 -16.61 1.95 5.99
CA THR A 243 -17.63 0.95 6.33
C THR A 243 -17.60 -0.31 5.46
N VAL A 244 -17.03 -0.23 4.26
CA VAL A 244 -16.87 -1.36 3.32
C VAL A 244 -15.44 -1.86 3.39
N TYR A 245 -15.22 -3.14 3.73
CA TYR A 245 -13.89 -3.74 3.67
C TYR A 245 -13.47 -3.81 2.20
N HIS A 246 -12.65 -2.86 1.77
CA HIS A 246 -12.24 -2.76 0.39
C HIS A 246 -10.81 -2.22 0.28
N LEU A 247 -10.17 -2.46 -0.86
CA LEU A 247 -8.85 -1.92 -1.19
C LEU A 247 -8.87 -0.41 -1.49
N ASP A 248 -10.02 0.25 -1.35
CA ASP A 248 -10.22 1.63 -1.82
C ASP A 248 -9.36 2.64 -1.09
N SER A 249 -9.35 2.58 0.24
CA SER A 249 -8.48 3.44 1.03
C SER A 249 -7.00 3.19 0.74
N TYR A 250 -6.64 1.94 0.46
CA TYR A 250 -5.28 1.52 0.10
C TYR A 250 -4.86 2.15 -1.24
N ARG A 251 -5.67 2.04 -2.29
CA ARG A 251 -5.37 2.68 -3.60
C ARG A 251 -5.41 4.21 -3.53
N ILE A 252 -6.35 4.80 -2.81
CA ILE A 252 -6.51 6.26 -2.73
C ILE A 252 -5.37 6.89 -1.94
N PHE A 253 -4.90 6.24 -0.88
CA PHE A 253 -3.70 6.66 -0.16
C PHE A 253 -2.49 6.72 -1.09
N PHE A 254 -2.15 5.62 -1.76
CA PHE A 254 -1.00 5.59 -2.65
C PHE A 254 -1.13 6.53 -3.84
N PHE A 255 -2.34 6.68 -4.40
CA PHE A 255 -2.57 7.64 -5.48
C PHE A 255 -2.38 9.09 -5.03
N THR A 256 -2.90 9.44 -3.84
CA THR A 256 -2.74 10.77 -3.26
C THR A 256 -1.26 11.09 -3.00
N VAL A 257 -0.51 10.11 -2.49
CA VAL A 257 0.94 10.20 -2.30
C VAL A 257 1.66 10.37 -3.64
N SER A 258 1.28 9.62 -4.68
CA SER A 258 1.82 9.75 -6.04
C SER A 258 1.58 11.14 -6.62
N VAL A 259 0.39 11.71 -6.44
CA VAL A 259 0.08 13.09 -6.88
C VAL A 259 0.95 14.10 -6.15
N ALA A 260 1.15 13.96 -4.83
CA ALA A 260 2.05 14.83 -4.08
C ALA A 260 3.51 14.71 -4.56
N ALA A 261 3.98 13.49 -4.84
CA ALA A 261 5.31 13.23 -5.38
C ALA A 261 5.47 13.80 -6.80
N PHE A 262 4.43 13.70 -7.63
CA PHE A 262 4.36 14.28 -8.97
C PHE A 262 4.47 15.81 -8.94
N ILE A 263 3.71 16.48 -8.06
CA ILE A 263 3.81 17.93 -7.87
C ILE A 263 5.22 18.33 -7.42
N ALA A 264 5.82 17.58 -6.49
CA ALA A 264 7.18 17.82 -6.04
C ALA A 264 8.22 17.63 -7.17
N LEU A 265 8.05 16.61 -8.03
CA LEU A 265 8.91 16.39 -9.19
C LEU A 265 8.84 17.57 -10.16
N PHE A 266 7.66 18.11 -10.45
CA PHE A 266 7.52 19.27 -11.33
C PHE A 266 8.12 20.55 -10.75
N ARG A 267 8.07 20.72 -9.42
CA ARG A 267 8.65 21.89 -8.74
C ARG A 267 10.18 21.88 -8.72
N ALA A 268 10.80 20.72 -8.55
CA ALA A 268 12.25 20.58 -8.69
C ALA A 268 12.57 19.22 -9.32
N PRO A 269 12.72 19.17 -10.66
CA PRO A 269 12.99 17.92 -11.37
C PRO A 269 14.31 17.30 -10.97
N SER A 270 14.28 16.03 -10.57
CA SER A 270 15.45 15.20 -10.36
C SER A 270 15.13 13.74 -10.68
N LEU A 271 16.15 12.97 -11.08
CA LEU A 271 15.97 11.54 -11.36
C LEU A 271 15.46 10.82 -10.10
N GLU A 272 15.99 11.18 -8.94
CA GLU A 272 15.64 10.56 -7.67
C GLU A 272 14.15 10.75 -7.31
N ARG A 273 13.60 11.95 -7.54
CA ARG A 273 12.15 12.20 -7.37
C ARG A 273 11.32 11.47 -8.41
N ALA A 274 11.83 11.34 -9.64
CA ALA A 274 11.16 10.58 -10.70
C ALA A 274 11.11 9.09 -10.36
N LEU A 275 12.20 8.52 -9.84
CA LEU A 275 12.25 7.12 -9.37
C LEU A 275 11.36 6.89 -8.15
N PHE A 276 11.28 7.85 -7.23
CA PHE A 276 10.34 7.75 -6.10
C PHE A 276 8.88 7.81 -6.56
N LEU A 277 8.53 8.72 -7.49
CA LEU A 277 7.22 8.71 -8.13
C LEU A 277 6.96 7.38 -8.84
N ALA A 278 7.95 6.82 -9.54
CA ALA A 278 7.83 5.54 -10.22
C ALA A 278 7.51 4.39 -9.26
N LEU A 279 8.18 4.34 -8.10
CA LEU A 279 7.89 3.36 -7.05
C LEU A 279 6.43 3.46 -6.60
N LEU A 280 5.96 4.67 -6.31
CA LEU A 280 4.59 4.93 -5.85
C LEU A 280 3.55 4.61 -6.93
N CYS A 281 3.82 4.98 -8.18
CA CYS A 281 3.00 4.63 -9.35
C CYS A 281 2.93 3.12 -9.59
N GLY A 282 4.04 2.41 -9.42
CA GLY A 282 4.05 0.95 -9.47
C GLY A 282 3.23 0.34 -8.34
N ALA A 283 3.29 0.91 -7.14
CA ALA A 283 2.42 0.52 -6.02
C ALA A 283 0.93 0.71 -6.32
N VAL A 284 0.56 1.90 -6.81
CA VAL A 284 -0.82 2.21 -7.24
C VAL A 284 -1.29 1.22 -8.29
N SER A 285 -0.43 0.89 -9.26
CA SER A 285 -0.72 -0.10 -10.28
C SER A 285 -0.91 -1.49 -9.66
N PHE A 286 0.02 -1.97 -8.83
CA PHE A 286 -0.08 -3.31 -8.25
C PHE A 286 -1.30 -3.52 -7.34
N ILE A 287 -1.83 -2.44 -6.76
CA ILE A 287 -3.04 -2.50 -5.93
C ILE A 287 -4.30 -2.63 -6.80
N HIS A 288 -4.40 -1.95 -7.95
CA HIS A 288 -5.62 -1.93 -8.75
C HIS A 288 -5.41 -1.49 -10.21
N SER A 289 -6.27 -1.98 -11.11
CA SER A 289 -6.20 -1.77 -12.57
C SER A 289 -6.43 -0.32 -12.97
N ILE A 290 -7.45 0.33 -12.38
CA ILE A 290 -7.65 1.79 -12.45
C ILE A 290 -6.36 2.54 -12.04
N GLY A 291 -5.62 2.03 -11.07
CA GLY A 291 -4.35 2.61 -10.65
C GLY A 291 -3.28 2.57 -11.74
N ALA A 292 -3.24 1.51 -12.54
CA ALA A 292 -2.35 1.42 -13.71
C ALA A 292 -2.72 2.47 -14.79
N ILE A 293 -4.02 2.69 -15.02
CA ILE A 293 -4.48 3.74 -15.95
C ILE A 293 -4.07 5.13 -15.46
N LEU A 294 -4.35 5.45 -14.19
CA LEU A 294 -3.99 6.74 -13.59
C LEU A 294 -2.47 6.97 -13.60
N THR A 295 -1.70 5.91 -13.35
CA THR A 295 -0.23 5.92 -13.48
C THR A 295 0.21 6.26 -14.90
N GLY A 296 -0.41 5.66 -15.91
CA GLY A 296 -0.17 5.97 -17.32
C GLY A 296 -0.43 7.44 -17.65
N VAL A 297 -1.52 8.02 -17.13
CA VAL A 297 -1.85 9.44 -17.29
C VAL A 297 -0.77 10.33 -16.66
N LEU A 298 -0.37 10.05 -15.41
CA LEU A 298 0.68 10.83 -14.74
C LEU A 298 2.00 10.78 -15.54
N TRP A 299 2.41 9.60 -16.01
CA TRP A 299 3.65 9.46 -16.77
C TRP A 299 3.58 10.01 -18.18
N PHE A 300 2.41 10.02 -18.83
CA PHE A 300 2.20 10.75 -20.07
C PHE A 300 2.44 12.25 -19.86
N VAL A 301 1.90 12.82 -18.78
CA VAL A 301 2.12 14.24 -18.44
C VAL A 301 3.59 14.49 -18.13
N VAL A 302 4.28 13.61 -17.37
CA VAL A 302 5.73 13.70 -17.18
C VAL A 302 6.46 13.70 -18.52
N ALA A 303 6.11 12.78 -19.42
CA ALA A 303 6.77 12.61 -20.72
C ALA A 303 6.62 13.82 -21.65
N VAL A 304 5.51 14.54 -21.56
CA VAL A 304 5.24 15.70 -22.41
C VAL A 304 5.70 17.00 -21.74
N MET A 305 5.42 17.17 -20.44
CA MET A 305 5.44 18.48 -19.78
C MET A 305 6.56 18.66 -18.74
N LEU A 306 7.28 17.61 -18.33
CA LEU A 306 8.35 17.77 -17.35
C LEU A 306 9.43 18.72 -17.91
N PRO A 307 9.84 19.79 -17.17
CA PRO A 307 10.73 20.84 -17.66
C PRO A 307 12.20 20.40 -17.62
N VAL A 308 12.51 19.34 -18.36
CA VAL A 308 13.83 18.71 -18.49
C VAL A 308 14.07 18.44 -19.98
N PRO A 309 15.31 18.56 -20.51
CA PRO A 309 15.60 18.26 -21.90
C PRO A 309 15.06 16.88 -22.33
N LEU A 310 14.47 16.80 -23.52
CA LEU A 310 13.77 15.60 -24.02
C LEU A 310 14.61 14.32 -23.87
N LEU A 311 15.89 14.35 -24.25
CA LEU A 311 16.77 13.19 -24.14
C LEU A 311 16.95 12.70 -22.69
N GLN A 312 17.13 13.63 -21.75
CA GLN A 312 17.26 13.30 -20.33
C GLN A 312 15.94 12.76 -19.77
N ARG A 313 14.82 13.39 -20.13
CA ARG A 313 13.48 12.95 -19.78
C ARG A 313 13.18 11.54 -20.29
N SER A 314 13.52 11.20 -21.53
CA SER A 314 13.36 9.84 -22.08
C SER A 314 14.19 8.81 -21.31
N LYS A 315 15.43 9.14 -20.93
CA LYS A 315 16.26 8.26 -20.08
C LYS A 315 15.62 8.04 -18.71
N TRP A 316 15.11 9.09 -18.09
CA TRP A 316 14.42 8.99 -16.80
C TRP A 316 13.20 8.08 -16.90
N ILE A 317 12.37 8.26 -17.93
CA ILE A 317 11.19 7.40 -18.17
C ILE A 317 11.60 5.94 -18.31
N ALA A 318 12.64 5.63 -19.07
CA ALA A 318 13.12 4.26 -19.22
C ALA A 318 13.49 3.62 -17.87
N TYR A 319 14.23 4.33 -17.01
CA TYR A 319 14.55 3.85 -15.66
C TYR A 319 13.28 3.70 -14.79
N CYS A 320 12.36 4.65 -14.90
CA CYS A 320 11.13 4.66 -14.12
C CYS A 320 10.19 3.51 -14.50
N ILE A 321 10.16 3.10 -15.77
CA ILE A 321 9.44 1.89 -16.21
C ILE A 321 9.98 0.66 -15.47
N GLY A 322 11.30 0.49 -15.40
CA GLY A 322 11.92 -0.60 -14.66
C GLY A 322 11.51 -0.61 -13.18
N VAL A 323 11.51 0.55 -12.53
CA VAL A 323 11.07 0.68 -11.13
C VAL A 323 9.58 0.39 -10.96
N MET A 324 8.70 0.89 -11.83
CA MET A 324 7.27 0.62 -11.78
C MET A 324 6.97 -0.88 -11.91
N LEU A 325 7.62 -1.55 -12.86
CA LEU A 325 7.50 -2.99 -13.06
C LEU A 325 7.98 -3.75 -11.82
N ALA A 326 9.16 -3.41 -11.29
CA ALA A 326 9.72 -4.00 -10.07
C ALA A 326 8.82 -3.76 -8.83
N ALA A 327 8.06 -2.67 -8.81
CA ALA A 327 7.08 -2.36 -7.78
C ALA A 327 5.72 -3.04 -8.02
N GLY A 328 5.67 -4.09 -8.84
CA GLY A 328 4.50 -4.96 -9.00
C GLY A 328 3.61 -4.62 -10.20
N ALA A 329 3.84 -3.52 -10.93
CA ALA A 329 3.08 -3.23 -12.16
C ALA A 329 3.26 -4.32 -13.23
N VAL A 330 4.33 -5.12 -13.14
CA VAL A 330 4.56 -6.29 -13.99
C VAL A 330 3.43 -7.30 -13.93
N HIS A 331 2.68 -7.39 -12.82
CA HIS A 331 1.52 -8.26 -12.70
C HIS A 331 0.54 -8.04 -13.85
N TYR A 332 0.19 -6.80 -14.18
CA TYR A 332 -0.73 -6.54 -15.30
C TYR A 332 -0.15 -6.86 -16.66
N VAL A 333 1.16 -6.72 -16.83
CA VAL A 333 1.81 -7.13 -18.09
C VAL A 333 1.69 -8.63 -18.26
N VAL A 334 1.94 -9.41 -17.20
CA VAL A 334 1.85 -10.87 -17.24
C VAL A 334 0.39 -11.32 -17.35
N GLU A 335 -0.51 -10.73 -16.56
CA GLU A 335 -1.94 -11.06 -16.56
C GLU A 335 -2.57 -10.82 -17.94
N VAL A 336 -2.20 -9.73 -18.62
CA VAL A 336 -2.73 -9.40 -19.94
C VAL A 336 -2.17 -10.32 -21.04
N LEU A 337 -0.88 -10.68 -20.96
CA LEU A 337 -0.21 -11.44 -22.02
C LEU A 337 -0.33 -12.96 -21.85
N PHE A 338 -0.38 -13.44 -20.61
CA PHE A 338 -0.30 -14.86 -20.26
C PHE A 338 -1.43 -15.34 -19.33
N GLY A 339 -2.03 -14.43 -18.56
CA GLY A 339 -3.16 -14.74 -17.67
C GLY A 339 -4.51 -14.64 -18.37
N THR A 340 -5.50 -14.10 -17.66
CA THR A 340 -6.87 -13.97 -18.17
C THR A 340 -6.97 -13.10 -19.42
N GLY A 341 -6.05 -12.16 -19.66
CA GLY A 341 -6.20 -11.21 -20.75
C GLY A 341 -7.41 -10.28 -20.56
N TRP A 342 -7.86 -10.06 -19.31
CA TRP A 342 -9.10 -9.36 -18.95
C TRP A 342 -9.34 -8.03 -19.70
N ILE A 343 -8.29 -7.30 -20.05
CA ILE A 343 -8.40 -6.02 -20.78
C ILE A 343 -8.95 -6.19 -22.21
N PHE A 344 -8.84 -7.40 -22.76
CA PHE A 344 -9.30 -7.77 -24.10
C PHE A 344 -10.53 -8.70 -24.06
N GLN A 345 -10.98 -9.11 -22.87
CA GLN A 345 -12.15 -9.97 -22.73
C GLN A 345 -13.43 -9.13 -22.62
N ASP A 346 -14.47 -9.55 -23.32
CA ASP A 346 -15.82 -9.09 -23.01
C ASP A 346 -16.22 -9.69 -21.66
N ILE A 347 -16.72 -8.86 -20.74
CA ILE A 347 -17.22 -9.33 -19.44
C ILE A 347 -18.53 -10.10 -19.71
N ILE A 348 -18.43 -11.42 -19.82
CA ILE A 348 -19.58 -12.32 -19.94
C ILE A 348 -20.06 -12.64 -18.54
N TRP A 349 -21.22 -12.10 -18.15
CA TRP A 349 -21.91 -12.47 -16.92
C TRP A 349 -22.58 -13.84 -17.15
N TYR A 350 -22.13 -14.86 -16.42
CA TYR A 350 -22.72 -16.20 -16.44
C TYR A 350 -23.86 -16.35 -15.43
#